data_AF-G6E8T4-F1
#
_entry.id   AF-G6E8T4-F1
#
_cell.length_a   1.000
_cell.length_b   1.000
_cell.length_c   1.000
_cell.angle_alpha   90.00
_cell.angle_beta   90.00
_cell.angle_gamma   90.00
#
_symmetry.space_group_name_H-M   'P 1'
#
loop_
_entity.id
_entity.type
_entity.pdbx_description
1 polymer ?
#
loop_
_entity_poly.entity_id
_entity_poly.type
_entity_poly.pdbx_seq_one_letter_code
_entity_poly.pdbx_strand_id
1 'polypeptide(L)' 'MIHMTTFDPALEAWLKSLGSLGYPRDWVRNNMTVLVERFHKNGGAEMPRCPDPTPEPYDPYKGL' A
#
# COMPACT_ATOMS: atom_id res chain seq x y z
N MET A 1 -3.99 -20.82 15.41
CA MET A 1 -4.18 -19.39 15.70
C MET A 1 -2.82 -18.72 15.59
N ILE A 2 -2.57 -17.92 14.56
CA ILE A 2 -1.28 -17.22 14.42
C ILE A 2 -1.32 -16.02 15.36
N HIS A 3 -0.48 -16.06 16.38
CA HIS A 3 -0.28 -14.96 17.32
C HIS A 3 0.26 -13.74 16.54
N MET A 4 -0.62 -12.80 16.16
CA MET A 4 -0.24 -11.46 15.72
C MET A 4 0.21 -10.65 16.95
N THR A 5 1.36 -10.99 17.53
CA THR A 5 1.93 -10.26 18.67
C THR A 5 3.42 -10.05 18.45
N THR A 6 3.74 -9.23 17.46
CA THR A 6 4.95 -8.43 17.45
C THR A 6 4.50 -7.05 17.01
N PHE A 7 4.27 -6.18 17.99
CA PHE A 7 4.05 -4.76 17.76
C PHE A 7 5.39 -4.24 17.23
N ASP A 8 5.57 -4.28 15.91
CA ASP A 8 6.81 -3.85 15.27
C ASP A 8 6.67 -2.34 14.98
N PRO A 9 7.31 -1.48 15.80
CA PRO A 9 7.15 -0.03 15.66
C PRO A 9 7.73 0.48 14.34
N ALA A 10 8.69 -0.25 13.74
CA ALA A 10 9.26 0.10 12.45
C ALA A 10 8.28 -0.20 11.32
N LEU A 11 7.58 -1.34 11.37
CA LEU A 11 6.48 -1.66 10.45
C LEU A 11 5.35 -0.64 10.55
N GLU A 12 4.93 -0.25 11.76
CA GLU A 12 3.89 0.76 11.93
C GLU A 12 4.30 2.13 11.37
N ALA A 13 5.54 2.56 11.63
CA ALA A 13 6.07 3.80 11.06
C ALA A 13 6.12 3.73 9.53
N TRP A 14 6.54 2.60 8.98
CA TRP A 14 6.60 2.36 7.55
C TRP A 14 5.21 2.39 6.91
N LEU A 15 4.22 1.71 7.50
CA LEU A 15 2.83 1.73 7.02
C LEU A 15 2.23 3.14 7.07
N LYS A 16 2.55 3.95 8.10
CA LYS A 16 2.11 5.35 8.20
C LYS A 16 2.70 6.21 7.07
N SER A 17 3.93 5.93 6.64
CA SER A 17 4.58 6.67 5.54
C SER A 17 3.87 6.48 4.18
N LEU A 18 3.16 5.36 3.99
CA LEU A 18 2.42 5.08 2.75
C LEU A 18 1.33 6.12 2.47
N GLY A 19 0.72 6.69 3.52
CA GLY A 19 -0.25 7.78 3.36
C GLY A 19 0.39 9.02 2.72
N SER A 20 1.62 9.36 3.11
CA SER A 20 2.39 10.47 2.52
C SER A 20 2.83 10.20 1.07
N LEU A 21 2.89 8.93 0.67
CA LEU A 21 3.19 8.50 -0.68
C LEU A 21 1.94 8.45 -1.58
N GLY A 22 0.75 8.73 -1.05
CA GLY A 22 -0.51 8.76 -1.79
C GLY A 22 -1.29 7.43 -1.79
N TYR A 23 -0.89 6.46 -0.97
CA TYR A 23 -1.64 5.21 -0.85
C TYR A 23 -2.87 5.38 0.05
N PRO A 24 -4.08 5.06 -0.42
CA PRO A 24 -5.29 5.20 0.39
C PRO A 24 -5.34 4.14 1.50
N ARG A 25 -5.93 4.52 2.64
CA ARG A 25 -6.00 3.64 3.83
C ARG A 25 -6.68 2.30 3.55
N ASP A 26 -7.73 2.29 2.73
CA ASP A 26 -8.44 1.06 2.37
C ASP A 26 -7.57 0.12 1.54
N TRP A 27 -6.76 0.67 0.62
CA TRP A 27 -5.80 -0.13 -0.14
C TRP A 27 -4.73 -0.73 0.78
N VAL A 28 -4.19 0.06 1.71
CA VAL A 28 -3.21 -0.44 2.69
C VAL A 28 -3.81 -1.55 3.55
N ARG A 29 -5.06 -1.40 4.00
CA ARG A 29 -5.78 -2.42 4.77
C ARG A 29 -5.99 -3.71 3.96
N ASN A 30 -6.42 -3.58 2.71
CA ASN A 30 -6.68 -4.73 1.83
C ASN A 30 -5.39 -5.47 1.42
N ASN A 31 -4.24 -4.78 1.46
CA ASN A 31 -2.94 -5.35 1.10
C ASN A 31 -2.02 -5.61 2.30
N MET A 32 -2.56 -5.61 3.53
CA MET A 32 -1.77 -5.66 4.76
C MET A 32 -0.78 -6.84 4.79
N THR A 33 -1.22 -8.05 4.43
CA THR A 33 -0.36 -9.24 4.41
C THR A 33 0.84 -9.08 3.49
N VAL A 34 0.60 -8.61 2.26
CA VAL A 34 1.65 -8.40 1.25
C VAL A 34 2.63 -7.31 1.68
N LEU A 35 2.12 -6.26 2.32
CA LEU A 35 2.92 -5.16 2.85
C LEU A 35 3.85 -5.61 3.99
N VAL A 36 3.34 -6.45 4.90
CA VAL A 36 4.13 -7.05 5.98
C VAL A 36 5.23 -7.95 5.41
N GLU A 37 4.90 -8.85 4.48
CA GLU A 37 5.89 -9.73 3.83
C GLU A 37 6.95 -8.92 3.09
N ARG A 38 6.54 -7.87 2.36
CA ARG A 38 7.46 -6.96 1.67
C ARG A 38 8.38 -6.24 2.64
N PHE A 39 7.84 -5.74 3.75
CA PHE A 39 8.61 -5.04 4.78
C PHE A 39 9.70 -5.96 5.33
N HIS A 40 9.35 -7.20 5.71
CA HIS A 40 10.33 -8.16 6.21
C HIS A 40 11.34 -8.59 5.15
N LYS A 41 10.92 -8.78 3.90
CA LYS A 41 11.79 -9.19 2.79
C LYS A 41 12.82 -8.11 2.42
N ASN A 42 12.42 -6.83 2.48
CA ASN A 42 13.26 -5.71 2.05
C ASN A 42 13.78 -4.84 3.20
N GLY A 43 13.61 -5.28 4.45
CA GLY A 43 14.07 -4.55 5.64
C GLY A 43 13.46 -3.14 5.78
N GLY A 44 12.21 -2.95 5.34
CA GLY A 44 11.55 -1.63 5.39
C GLY A 44 12.00 -0.63 4.31
N ALA A 45 12.54 -1.11 3.18
CA ALA A 45 12.83 -0.26 2.03
C ALA A 45 11.61 0.60 1.62
N GLU A 46 11.87 1.82 1.17
CA GLU A 46 10.83 2.81 0.82
C GLU A 46 9.94 2.30 -0.32
N MET A 47 8.63 2.60 -0.25
CA MET A 47 7.72 2.36 -1.37
C MET A 47 7.84 3.49 -2.39
N PRO A 48 7.74 3.19 -3.70
CA PRO A 48 7.56 4.25 -4.68
C PRO A 48 6.29 5.05 -4.36
N ARG A 49 6.19 6.28 -4.85
CA ARG A 49 4.94 7.03 -4.78
C ARG A 49 3.82 6.27 -5.47
N CYS A 50 2.62 6.40 -4.94
CA CYS A 50 1.40 5.89 -5.57
C CYS A 50 1.33 6.49 -6.99
N PRO A 51 1.31 5.67 -8.05
CA PRO A 51 1.22 6.18 -9.40
C PRO A 51 -0.09 6.94 -9.56
N ASP A 52 -0.05 8.08 -10.23
CA ASP A 52 -1.26 8.77 -10.65
C ASP A 52 -2.14 7.80 -11.45
N PRO A 53 -3.47 7.81 -11.24
CA PRO A 53 -4.36 6.98 -12.02
C PRO A 53 -4.12 7.29 -13.49
N THR A 54 -3.74 6.28 -14.26
CA THR A 54 -3.60 6.40 -15.71
C THR A 54 -4.92 6.97 -16.24
N PRO A 55 -4.90 8.10 -16.97
CA PRO A 55 -6.13 8.63 -17.55
C PRO A 55 -6.80 7.53 -18.37
N GLU A 56 -8.09 7.30 -18.12
CA GLU A 56 -8.86 6.33 -18.90
C GLU A 56 -8.68 6.66 -20.39
N PRO A 57 -8.35 5.67 -21.25
CA PRO A 57 -8.36 5.89 -22.68
C PRO A 57 -9.69 6.50 -23.09
N TYR A 58 -9.66 7.54 -23.93
CA TYR A 58 -10.87 8.15 -24.46
C TYR A 58 -11.69 7.07 -25.17
N ASP A 59 -12.85 6.74 -24.60
CA ASP A 59 -13.83 5.83 -25.17
C ASP A 59 -15.00 6.65 -25.75
N PRO A 60 -15.10 6.79 -27.09
CA PRO A 60 -16.16 7.56 -27.73
C PRO A 60 -17.56 6.94 -27.56
N TYR A 61 -17.66 5.72 -27.04
CA TYR A 61 -18.92 5.00 -26.83
C TYR A 61 -19.33 4.92 -25.36
N LYS A 62 -18.58 5.52 -24.43
CA LYS A 62 -18.91 5.54 -23.00
C LYS A 62 -20.17 6.41 -22.77
N GLY A 63 -21.34 5.76 -22.74
CA GLY A 63 -22.63 6.41 -22.48
C GLY A 63 -23.63 6.41 -23.64
N LEU A 64 -23.34 5.72 -24.75
CA LEU A 64 -24.30 5.35 -25.79
C LEU A 64 -24.88 3.95 -25.53
#